data_AF-A0A6V8P7X1-F1
#
_entry.id   AF-A0A6V8P7X1-F1
#
_cell.length_a   1.000
_cell.length_b   1.000
_cell.length_c   1.000
_cell.angle_alpha   90.00
_cell.angle_beta   90.00
_cell.angle_gamma   90.00
#
_symmetry.space_group_name_H-M   'P 1'
#
loop_
_entity.id
_entity.type
_entity.pdbx_description
1 polymer ?
#
loop_
_entity_poly.entity_id
_entity_poly.type
_entity_poly.pdbx_seq_one_letter_code
_entity_poly.pdbx_strand_id
1 'polypeptide(L)' 'YESDEIREGIIMDYDKDGNVIGIEILDASEYLAPDELATVKFDISRAIVHR' A
#
# COMPACT_ATOMS: atom_id res chain seq x y z
N TYR A 1 -9.70 -13.24 5.60
CA TYR A 1 -8.56 -12.34 5.74
C TYR A 1 -7.33 -13.16 5.41
N GLU A 2 -6.51 -12.64 4.52
CA GLU A 2 -5.30 -13.27 4.00
C GLU A 2 -4.23 -12.18 3.88
N SER A 3 -2.97 -12.56 4.10
CA SER A 3 -1.81 -11.66 4.03
C SER A 3 -0.77 -12.30 3.14
N ASP A 4 -0.37 -11.61 2.08
CA ASP A 4 0.58 -12.11 1.09
C ASP A 4 1.82 -11.23 1.00
N GLU A 5 2.99 -11.84 1.17
CA GLU A 5 4.27 -11.20 0.86
C GLU A 5 4.53 -11.27 -0.66
N ILE A 6 4.16 -10.19 -1.36
CA ILE A 6 4.26 -10.12 -2.82
C ILE A 6 5.68 -9.83 -3.32
N ARG A 7 6.52 -9.31 -2.44
CA ARG A 7 7.95 -9.03 -2.63
C ARG A 7 8.59 -8.99 -1.25
N GLU A 8 9.87 -9.32 -1.14
CA GLU A 8 10.62 -9.20 0.11
C GLU A 8 10.35 -7.85 0.81
N GLY A 9 9.78 -7.93 2.03
CA GLY A 9 9.44 -6.78 2.85
C GLY A 9 8.20 -5.99 2.42
N ILE A 10 7.43 -6.46 1.42
CA ILE A 10 6.16 -5.86 0.98
C ILE A 10 5.03 -6.86 1.16
N ILE A 11 4.11 -6.55 2.06
CA ILE A 11 2.97 -7.41 2.39
C ILE A 11 1.67 -6.69 2.03
N MET A 12 0.72 -7.43 1.45
CA MET A 12 -0.63 -6.95 1.18
C MET A 12 -1.65 -7.79 1.94
N ASP A 13 -2.58 -7.10 2.61
CA ASP A 13 -3.69 -7.74 3.31
C ASP A 13 -4.98 -7.62 2.51
N TYR A 14 -5.72 -8.72 2.45
CA TYR A 14 -6.97 -8.81 1.73
C TYR A 14 -8.15 -9.12 2.66
N ASP A 15 -9.29 -8.52 2.35
CA ASP A 15 -10.58 -8.95 2.91
C ASP A 15 -11.01 -10.31 2.33
N LYS A 16 -12.17 -10.80 2.78
CA LYS A 16 -12.73 -12.08 2.32
C LYS A 16 -13.15 -12.09 0.84
N ASP A 17 -13.30 -10.92 0.23
CA ASP A 17 -13.76 -10.74 -1.14
C ASP A 17 -12.58 -10.43 -2.08
N GLY A 18 -11.34 -10.41 -1.56
CA GLY A 18 -10.10 -10.18 -2.30
C GLY A 18 -9.75 -8.70 -2.49
N ASN A 19 -10.40 -7.78 -1.79
CA ASN A 19 -10.03 -6.36 -1.85
C ASN A 19 -8.87 -6.06 -0.90
N VAL A 20 -7.93 -5.23 -1.35
CA VAL A 20 -6.81 -4.76 -0.51
C VAL A 20 -7.35 -3.88 0.62
N ILE A 21 -7.00 -4.24 1.85
CA ILE A 21 -7.36 -3.50 3.07
C ILE A 21 -6.13 -3.02 3.86
N GLY A 22 -4.94 -3.52 3.54
CA GLY A 22 -3.70 -3.17 4.22
C GLY A 22 -2.49 -3.32 3.29
N ILE A 23 -1.47 -2.49 3.53
CA ILE A 23 -0.15 -2.58 2.91
C ILE A 23 0.87 -2.38 4.03
N GLU A 24 1.83 -3.29 4.13
CA GLU A 24 2.97 -3.18 5.03
C GLU A 24 4.28 -3.11 4.25
N ILE A 25 5.16 -2.20 4.66
CA ILE A 25 6.51 -2.05 4.11
C ILE A 25 7.46 -2.23 5.29
N LEU A 26 8.11 -3.40 5.35
CA LEU A 26 9.09 -3.71 6.37
C LEU A 26 10.38 -2.92 6.11
N ASP A 27 11.06 -2.53 7.19
CA ASP A 27 12.35 -1.83 7.16
C ASP A 27 12.37 -0.59 6.26
N ALA A 28 11.24 0.10 6.11
CA ALA A 28 11.10 1.27 5.22
C ALA A 28 12.16 2.35 5.50
N SER A 29 12.60 2.49 6.75
CA SER A 29 13.65 3.44 7.16
C SER A 29 15.05 3.11 6.67
N GLU A 30 15.30 1.89 6.19
CA GLU A 30 16.57 1.54 5.54
C GLU A 30 16.64 2.05 4.09
N TYR A 31 15.49 2.30 3.48
CA TYR A 31 15.36 2.66 2.06
C TYR A 31 14.90 4.09 1.81
N LEU A 32 14.28 4.75 2.80
CA LEU A 32 13.68 6.06 2.69
C LEU A 32 14.25 7.03 3.73
N ALA A 33 14.42 8.29 3.34
CA ALA A 33 14.77 9.34 4.28
C ALA A 33 13.61 9.63 5.26
N PRO A 34 13.90 10.15 6.47
CA PRO A 34 12.86 10.43 7.46
C PRO A 34 11.73 11.35 6.96
N ASP A 35 12.03 12.31 6.08
CA ASP A 35 11.04 13.19 5.47
C ASP A 35 10.16 12.49 4.42
N GLU A 36 10.70 11.47 3.74
CA GLU A 36 9.94 10.61 2.84
C GLU A 36 9.00 9.68 3.60
N LEU A 37 9.44 9.12 4.74
CA LEU A 37 8.58 8.31 5.63
C LEU A 37 7.43 9.11 6.24
N ALA A 38 7.63 10.42 6.43
CA ALA A 38 6.62 11.30 6.99
C ALA A 38 5.50 11.65 6.00
N THR A 39 5.65 11.27 4.72
CA THR A 39 4.74 11.71 3.66
C THR A 39 4.20 10.51 2.86
N VAL A 40 2.87 10.41 2.77
CA VAL A 40 2.20 9.51 1.82
C VAL A 40 1.59 10.36 0.70
N LYS A 41 1.99 10.12 -0.55
CA LYS A 41 1.43 10.78 -1.74
C LYS A 41 0.68 9.75 -2.58
N PHE A 42 -0.54 10.08 -2.97
CA PHE A 42 -1.36 9.27 -3.86
C PHE A 42 -1.96 10.16 -4.94
N ASP A 43 -1.78 9.75 -6.20
CA ASP A 43 -2.43 10.40 -7.34
C ASP A 43 -3.63 9.55 -7.76
N ILE A 44 -4.83 9.99 -7.36
CA ILE A 44 -6.06 9.30 -7.75
C ILE A 44 -6.53 9.90 -9.08
N SER A 45 -6.19 9.22 -10.17
CA SER A 45 -6.69 9.50 -11.51
C SER A 45 -8.05 8.81 -11.70
N ARG A 46 -9.13 9.33 -11.11
CA ARG A 46 -10.46 8.79 -11.39
C ARG A 46 -10.97 9.34 -12.72
N ALA A 47 -11.29 8.48 -13.69
CA ALA A 47 -12.23 8.86 -14.73
C ALA A 47 -13.57 9.14 -14.04
N ILE A 48 -13.96 10.41 -13.91
CA ILE A 48 -15.29 10.77 -13.41
C ILE A 48 -16.29 10.27 -14.46
N VAL A 49 -16.82 9.07 -14.26
CA VAL A 49 -17.95 8.57 -15.03
C VAL A 49 -19.17 9.30 -14.50
N HIS A 50 -19.62 10.35 -15.20
CA HIS A 50 -20.92 10.96 -14.94
C HIS A 50 -21.99 9.88 -15.12
N ARG A 51 -22.85 9.72 -14.10
CA ARG A 51 -24.12 9.01 -14.24
C ARG A 51 -25.17 9.96 -14.79
#